data_AF-A0A522NYF7-F1
#
_entry.id   AF-A0A522NYF7-F1
#
_cell.length_a   1.000
_cell.length_b   1.000
_cell.length_c   1.000
_cell.angle_alpha   90.00
_cell.angle_beta   90.00
_cell.angle_gamma   90.00
#
_symmetry.space_group_name_H-M   'P 1'
#
loop_
_entity.id
_entity.type
_entity.pdbx_description
1 polymer ?
#
loop_
_entity_poly.entity_id
_entity_poly.type
_entity_poly.pdbx_seq_one_letter_code
_entity_poly.pdbx_strand_id
1 'polypeptide(L)' 'MAQTDGPARFPGIPAIVDGSEAIAHVEVRISEGACAYPITPSTTMASLFQAAVADGRPNLWGTPLRFVEPESE' A
#
# COMPACT_ATOMS: atom_id res chain seq x y z
N MET A 1 23.34 30.30 10.27
CA MET A 1 23.98 28.97 10.37
C MET A 1 23.27 28.06 9.37
N ALA A 2 23.86 27.82 8.20
CA ALA A 2 23.27 26.98 7.18
C ALA A 2 23.60 25.52 7.51
N GLN A 3 22.58 24.71 7.77
CA GLN A 3 22.72 23.28 8.02
C GLN A 3 22.92 22.58 6.66
N THR A 4 24.14 22.14 6.39
CA THR A 4 24.44 21.21 5.30
C THR A 4 24.03 19.81 5.74
N ASP A 5 22.76 19.47 5.55
CA ASP A 5 22.33 18.07 5.64
C ASP A 5 22.74 17.35 4.34
N GLY A 6 23.57 16.33 4.48
CA GLY A 6 23.92 15.44 3.37
C GLY A 6 22.66 14.73 2.82
N PRO A 7 22.76 14.08 1.65
CA PRO A 7 21.61 13.38 1.08
C PRO A 7 21.07 12.34 2.09
N ALA A 8 19.75 12.32 2.27
CA ALA A 8 19.08 11.37 3.16
C ALA A 8 19.50 9.94 2.80
N ARG A 9 19.81 9.12 3.82
CA ARG A 9 20.28 7.72 3.64
C ARG A 9 19.35 6.89 2.74
N PHE A 10 18.04 7.15 2.82
CA PHE A 10 17.03 6.54 1.97
C PHE A 10 16.15 7.66 1.39
N PRO A 11 16.46 8.16 0.18
CA PRO A 11 15.74 9.29 -0.40
C PRO A 11 14.30 8.95 -0.83
N GLY A 12 13.94 7.66 -0.83
CA GLY A 12 12.60 7.18 -1.19
C GLY A 12 12.26 7.43 -2.67
N ILE A 13 10.97 7.34 -2.99
CA ILE A 13 10.43 7.68 -4.30
C ILE A 13 9.62 8.97 -4.11
N PRO A 14 10.05 10.11 -4.67
CA PRO A 14 9.24 11.32 -4.64
C PRO A 14 7.90 11.08 -5.34
N ALA A 15 6.80 11.29 -4.61
CA ALA A 15 5.45 11.09 -5.12
C ALA A 15 4.50 12.12 -4.51
N ILE A 16 3.53 12.57 -5.31
CA ILE A 16 2.38 13.35 -4.82
C ILE A 16 1.20 12.38 -4.81
N VAL A 17 0.86 11.91 -3.62
CA VAL A 17 -0.16 10.89 -3.37
C VAL A 17 -0.89 11.24 -2.08
N ASP A 18 -2.11 10.72 -1.91
CA ASP A 18 -2.79 10.81 -0.62
C ASP A 18 -2.28 9.75 0.39
N GLY A 19 -2.77 9.80 1.63
CA GLY A 19 -2.36 8.87 2.68
C GLY A 19 -2.78 7.42 2.40
N SER A 20 -3.93 7.21 1.77
CA SER A 20 -4.44 5.87 1.45
C SER A 20 -3.58 5.21 0.37
N GLU A 21 -3.21 5.97 -0.67
CA GLU A 21 -2.30 5.53 -1.73
C GLU A 21 -0.91 5.21 -1.18
N ALA A 22 -0.39 6.05 -0.27
CA ALA A 22 0.89 5.83 0.38
C ALA A 22 0.90 4.52 1.21
N ILE A 23 -0.16 4.23 1.95
CA ILE A 23 -0.26 2.99 2.74
C ILE A 23 -0.51 1.78 1.84
N ALA A 24 -1.41 1.86 0.86
CA ALA A 24 -1.64 0.76 -0.07
C ALA A 24 -0.37 0.37 -0.85
N HIS A 25 0.49 1.34 -1.18
CA HIS A 25 1.80 1.08 -1.75
C HIS A 25 2.65 0.16 -0.86
N VAL A 26 2.67 0.40 0.45
CA VAL A 26 3.43 -0.43 1.39
C VAL A 26 2.74 -1.78 1.57
N GLU A 27 1.44 -1.78 1.84
CA GLU A 27 0.63 -2.97 2.14
C GLU A 27 0.73 -4.04 1.05
N VAL A 28 0.56 -3.66 -0.21
CA VAL A 28 0.67 -4.56 -1.39
C VAL A 28 2.04 -5.25 -1.47
N ARG A 29 3.10 -4.65 -0.91
CA ARG A 29 4.46 -5.21 -0.97
C ARG A 29 4.80 -6.08 0.23
N ILE A 30 4.20 -5.83 1.39
CA ILE A 30 4.57 -6.50 2.65
C ILE A 30 3.54 -7.52 3.13
N SER A 31 2.36 -7.57 2.54
CA SER A 31 1.30 -8.51 2.90
C SER A 31 1.20 -9.66 1.89
N GLU A 32 0.76 -10.83 2.33
CA GLU A 32 0.38 -11.94 1.44
C GLU A 32 -1.11 -11.91 1.06
N GLY A 33 -1.91 -11.22 1.86
CA GLY A 33 -3.30 -10.97 1.57
C GLY A 33 -3.91 -9.97 2.54
N ALA A 34 -5.13 -9.52 2.23
CA ALA A 34 -5.91 -8.60 3.04
C ALA A 34 -7.35 -9.10 3.16
N CYS A 35 -7.95 -8.92 4.33
CA CYS A 35 -9.38 -9.09 4.57
C CYS A 35 -9.90 -7.72 5.02
N ALA A 36 -10.77 -7.09 4.24
CA ALA A 36 -11.19 -5.72 4.52
C ALA A 36 -12.63 -5.48 4.09
N TYR A 37 -13.35 -4.70 4.90
CA TYR A 37 -14.71 -4.24 4.65
C TYR A 37 -14.72 -2.73 4.35
N PRO A 38 -15.54 -2.24 3.41
CA PRO A 38 -15.55 -0.82 3.06
C PRO A 38 -16.13 0.06 4.16
N ILE A 39 -15.32 1.00 4.66
CA ILE A 39 -15.77 2.12 5.52
C ILE A 39 -15.03 3.41 5.17
N THR A 40 -15.74 4.55 5.16
CA THR A 40 -15.09 5.85 4.95
C THR A 40 -14.25 6.23 6.19
N PRO A 41 -13.02 6.75 6.03
CA PRO A 41 -12.35 7.14 4.79
C PRO A 41 -11.37 6.11 4.20
N SER A 42 -11.30 4.89 4.76
CA SER A 42 -10.28 3.88 4.43
C SER A 42 -10.60 3.00 3.20
N THR A 43 -11.81 3.09 2.64
CA THR A 43 -12.23 2.31 1.46
C THR A 43 -11.21 2.32 0.32
N THR A 44 -10.57 3.46 0.07
CA THR A 44 -9.56 3.59 -0.99
C THR A 44 -8.38 2.62 -0.83
N MET A 45 -7.93 2.34 0.39
CA MET A 45 -6.81 1.40 0.63
C MET A 45 -7.18 -0.02 0.18
N ALA A 46 -8.35 -0.51 0.58
CA ALA A 46 -8.83 -1.82 0.19
C ALA A 46 -9.04 -1.94 -1.33
N SER A 47 -9.62 -0.92 -1.97
CA SER A 47 -9.80 -0.89 -3.43
C SER A 47 -8.48 -0.97 -4.19
N LEU A 48 -7.43 -0.29 -3.70
CA LEU A 48 -6.09 -0.35 -4.30
C LEU A 48 -5.44 -1.72 -4.12
N PHE A 49 -5.63 -2.38 -2.97
CA PHE A 49 -5.16 -3.75 -2.77
C PHE A 49 -5.89 -4.74 -3.67
N GLN A 50 -7.22 -4.64 -3.77
CA GLN A 50 -8.05 -5.44 -4.69
C GLN A 50 -7.56 -5.28 -6.15
N ALA A 51 -7.29 -4.05 -6.59
CA ALA A 51 -6.73 -3.79 -7.92
C ALA A 51 -5.35 -4.45 -8.11
N ALA A 52 -4.48 -4.40 -7.10
CA ALA A 52 -3.17 -5.07 -7.16
C ALA A 52 -3.28 -6.60 -7.27
N VAL A 53 -4.26 -7.20 -6.57
CA VAL A 53 -4.59 -8.63 -6.69
C VAL A 53 -5.09 -8.96 -8.10
N ALA A 54 -6.01 -8.16 -8.64
CA ALA A 54 -6.55 -8.34 -9.99
C ALA A 54 -5.49 -8.18 -11.09
N ASP A 55 -4.53 -7.27 -10.89
CA ASP A 55 -3.35 -7.08 -11.76
C ASP A 55 -2.36 -8.27 -11.66
N GLY A 56 -2.55 -9.20 -10.74
CA GLY A 56 -1.62 -10.32 -10.50
C GLY A 56 -0.28 -9.90 -9.90
N ARG A 57 -0.22 -8.75 -9.22
CA ARG A 57 1.03 -8.25 -8.62
C ARG A 57 1.48 -9.21 -7.51
N PRO A 58 2.75 -9.65 -7.49
CA PRO A 58 3.31 -10.34 -6.35
C PRO A 58 3.81 -9.35 -5.29
N ASN A 59 3.88 -9.80 -4.04
CA ASN A 59 4.54 -9.05 -2.97
C ASN A 59 6.08 -9.17 -3.03
N LEU A 60 6.78 -8.61 -2.04
CA LEU A 60 8.25 -8.58 -2.00
C LEU A 60 8.90 -9.97 -2.03
N TRP A 61 8.19 -11.01 -1.61
CA TRP A 61 8.68 -12.39 -1.60
C TRP A 61 8.31 -13.18 -2.86
N GLY A 62 7.63 -12.55 -3.82
CA GLY A 62 7.13 -13.24 -5.01
C GLY A 62 5.80 -13.97 -4.79
N THR A 63 5.19 -13.85 -3.61
CA THR A 63 3.92 -14.52 -3.30
C THR A 63 2.75 -13.76 -3.95
N PRO A 64 1.84 -14.44 -4.66
CA PRO A 64 0.61 -13.83 -5.17
C PRO A 64 -0.28 -13.32 -4.05
N LEU A 65 -0.82 -12.12 -4.23
CA LEU A 65 -1.72 -11.49 -3.26
C LEU A 65 -3.10 -12.15 -3.26
N ARG A 66 -3.78 -12.10 -2.12
CA ARG A 66 -5.17 -12.56 -1.96
C ARG A 66 -6.01 -11.49 -1.26
N PHE A 67 -7.25 -11.32 -1.68
CA PHE A 67 -8.18 -10.40 -1.03
C PHE A 67 -9.49 -11.11 -0.70
N VAL A 68 -10.05 -10.80 0.47
CA VAL A 68 -11.39 -11.26 0.89
C VAL A 68 -12.16 -10.05 1.40
N GLU A 69 -13.40 -9.89 0.91
CA GLU A 69 -14.37 -8.95 1.47
C GLU A 69 -15.31 -9.74 2.39
N PRO A 70 -15.23 -9.57 3.72
CA PRO A 70 -16.17 -10.17 4.67
C PRO A 70 -17.50 -9.40 4.66
N GLU A 71 -18.49 -9.86 5.44
CA GLU A 71 -19.77 -9.16 5.65
C GLU A 71 -19.66 -7.94 6.56
N SER A 72 -18.63 -7.89 7.41
CA SER A 72 -18.29 -6.78 8.30
C SER A 72 -16.81 -6.83 8.66
N GLU A 73 -16.30 -5.76 9.29
CA GLU A 73 -14.99 -5.80 9.97
C GLU A 73 -14.94 -6.84 11.08
#